data_AF-C6BTR3-F1
#
_entry.id   AF-C6BTR3-F1
#
_cell.length_a   1.000
_cell.length_b   1.000
_cell.length_c   1.000
_cell.angle_alpha   90.00
_cell.angle_beta   90.00
_cell.angle_gamma   90.00
#
_symmetry.space_group_name_H-M   'P 1'
#
loop_
_entity.id
_entity.type
_entity.pdbx_description
1 polymer ?
#
loop_
_entity_poly.entity_id
_entity_poly.type
_entity_poly.pdbx_seq_one_letter_code
_entity_poly.pdbx_strand_id
1 'polypeptide(L)'
;MTVRSKFLIMLGFLVFSLLCLMISFHQLTQSQQKVSAAYEKRFTSYLLADELRQSSDDLTRLARTYVVTGDPSYEKQYFDILDIRNGNKPRPESYHRIYWDFVAAGDLKPRSDTKKIALLDLMKEAGFTDKELQKLEEAKNNSDGLVENETIAMNAVKGLYKDDRGQFTVKKEPDLEMSRQLTHDAAYHRYKANIMKPVDEFFVLMENRTFKAVQDALEISSFWKIIFVANLLIVVAATIMIIWLFNKVLKQLGIDPGYLYSVSHHIASGNLDVELQPQSDTQSVYSVFVSMISNLKKTIGEAERKSDEAAIEKEKAQAATAEALEAKQKAETAKTEGMIQAATQLEEVVDTINHASHKLGEQIEESSLGIREQSHRISETATAMEEMNTTVFEVAKNATDTATTANLARDKAEEGAAIVGEVVQGVNLVQENALKLKEDVTSLGHRAEGIGEVMNVITDIADQTNLLALNAAIEAARAGEAGRGFAVVADEVRKLAEKTMTATTEVGEAIRGIQLGTQKNISNVETSVKAIAEVTERAGMSGVALDEIVKLVEQASDQVRMIATASEQQSATSEEINKSIEDVDVISKQAAEGMVHFEEAAKTLSDQTIIMTNLIDEMKN
;
A
#
# COMPACT_ATOMS: atom_id res chain seq x y z
N MET A 1 -56.26 -18.01 -10.56
CA MET A 1 -55.46 -17.21 -11.51
C MET A 1 -55.26 -17.99 -12.80
N THR A 2 -55.56 -17.39 -13.95
CA THR A 2 -55.32 -18.01 -15.27
C THR A 2 -53.83 -18.13 -15.57
N VAL A 3 -53.43 -19.05 -16.45
CA VAL A 3 -52.02 -19.20 -16.89
C VAL A 3 -51.47 -17.88 -17.42
N ARG A 4 -52.27 -17.19 -18.24
CA ARG A 4 -51.96 -15.85 -18.77
C ARG A 4 -51.68 -14.83 -17.65
N SER A 5 -52.51 -14.82 -16.60
CA SER A 5 -52.32 -13.92 -15.46
C SER A 5 -51.03 -14.24 -14.68
N LYS A 6 -50.66 -15.52 -14.53
CA LYS A 6 -49.37 -15.91 -13.90
C LYS A 6 -48.16 -15.44 -14.70
N PHE A 7 -48.19 -15.60 -16.02
CA PHE A 7 -47.12 -15.13 -16.91
C PHE A 7 -46.97 -13.60 -16.90
N LEU A 8 -48.07 -12.86 -16.97
CA LEU A 8 -48.03 -11.39 -16.95
C LEU A 8 -47.45 -10.84 -15.63
N ILE A 9 -47.81 -11.44 -14.49
CA ILE A 9 -47.26 -11.02 -13.18
C ILE A 9 -45.76 -11.31 -13.11
N MET A 10 -45.31 -12.49 -13.57
CA MET A 10 -43.87 -12.81 -13.55
C MET A 10 -43.07 -11.97 -14.54
N LEU A 11 -43.61 -11.66 -15.71
CA LEU A 11 -42.98 -10.76 -16.67
C LEU A 11 -42.84 -9.35 -16.06
N GLY A 12 -43.90 -8.85 -15.41
CA GLY A 12 -43.86 -7.59 -14.68
C GLY A 12 -42.81 -7.59 -13.57
N PHE A 13 -42.70 -8.68 -12.80
CA PHE A 13 -41.69 -8.86 -11.76
C PHE A 13 -40.26 -8.90 -12.33
N LEU A 14 -40.05 -9.57 -13.47
CA LEU A 14 -38.74 -9.62 -14.14
C LEU A 14 -38.32 -8.23 -14.63
N VAL A 15 -39.24 -7.50 -15.26
CA VAL A 15 -39.00 -6.12 -15.73
C VAL A 15 -38.66 -5.21 -14.54
N PHE A 16 -39.41 -5.30 -13.45
CA PHE A 16 -39.14 -4.55 -12.23
C PHE A 16 -37.75 -4.88 -11.64
N SER A 17 -37.41 -6.17 -11.58
CA SER A 17 -36.11 -6.64 -11.05
C SER A 17 -34.94 -6.18 -11.91
N LEU A 18 -35.08 -6.19 -13.24
CA LEU A 18 -34.09 -5.63 -14.17
C LEU A 18 -33.90 -4.11 -13.98
N LEU A 19 -34.98 -3.39 -13.67
CA LEU A 19 -34.92 -1.95 -13.40
C LEU A 19 -34.19 -1.66 -12.07
N CYS A 20 -34.46 -2.45 -11.02
CA CYS A 20 -33.70 -2.42 -9.77
C CYS A 20 -32.22 -2.75 -9.98
N LEU A 21 -31.91 -3.75 -10.83
CA LEU A 21 -30.54 -4.11 -11.18
C LEU A 21 -29.81 -2.94 -11.84
N MET A 22 -30.42 -2.29 -12.84
CA MET A 22 -29.87 -1.09 -13.50
C MET A 22 -29.62 0.05 -12.51
N ILE A 23 -30.58 0.36 -11.63
CA ILE A 23 -30.41 1.40 -10.59
C ILE A 23 -29.23 1.05 -9.67
N SER A 24 -29.17 -0.18 -9.18
CA SER A 24 -28.09 -0.62 -8.29
C SER A 24 -26.71 -0.61 -8.97
N PHE A 25 -26.64 -0.94 -10.26
CA PHE A 25 -25.42 -0.84 -11.05
C PHE A 25 -24.93 0.61 -11.19
N HIS A 26 -25.85 1.54 -11.48
CA HIS A 26 -25.54 2.96 -11.57
C HIS A 26 -25.02 3.50 -10.24
N GLN A 27 -25.68 3.16 -9.13
CA GLN A 27 -25.26 3.57 -7.80
C GLN A 27 -23.92 2.95 -7.37
N LEU A 28 -23.68 1.68 -7.72
CA LEU A 28 -22.39 1.04 -7.53
C LEU A 28 -21.28 1.80 -8.26
N THR A 29 -21.52 2.18 -9.53
CA THR A 29 -20.56 2.94 -10.32
C THR A 29 -20.27 4.32 -9.71
N GLN A 30 -21.30 5.06 -9.30
CA GLN A 30 -21.13 6.34 -8.60
C GLN A 30 -20.36 6.17 -7.28
N SER A 31 -20.65 5.12 -6.51
CA SER A 31 -19.94 4.85 -5.25
C SER A 31 -18.46 4.54 -5.48
N GLN A 32 -18.12 3.80 -6.53
CA GLN A 32 -16.73 3.49 -6.92
C GLN A 32 -15.98 4.77 -7.34
N GLN A 33 -16.64 5.68 -8.06
CA GLN A 33 -16.06 7.00 -8.37
C GLN A 33 -15.76 7.80 -7.09
N LYS A 34 -16.64 7.75 -6.08
CA LYS A 34 -16.39 8.41 -4.78
C LYS A 34 -15.22 7.79 -4.03
N VAL A 35 -15.04 6.46 -4.10
CA VAL A 35 -13.87 5.76 -3.54
C VAL A 35 -12.60 6.26 -4.22
N SER A 36 -12.58 6.29 -5.56
CA SER A 36 -11.43 6.80 -6.32
C SER A 36 -11.10 8.25 -5.96
N ALA A 37 -12.10 9.12 -5.90
CA ALA A 37 -11.92 10.52 -5.51
C ALA A 37 -11.43 10.69 -4.06
N ALA A 38 -11.84 9.81 -3.13
CA ALA A 38 -11.37 9.82 -1.75
C ALA A 38 -9.88 9.41 -1.67
N TYR A 39 -9.45 8.40 -2.44
CA TYR A 39 -8.04 8.02 -2.55
C TYR A 39 -7.19 9.13 -3.16
N GLU A 40 -7.66 9.77 -4.24
CA GLU A 40 -6.95 10.88 -4.89
C GLU A 40 -6.79 12.08 -3.94
N LYS A 41 -7.83 12.43 -3.19
CA LYS A 41 -7.75 13.46 -2.15
C LYS A 41 -6.79 13.11 -1.03
N ARG A 42 -6.79 11.85 -0.58
CA ARG A 42 -5.84 11.36 0.43
C ARG A 42 -4.40 11.48 -0.06
N PHE A 43 -4.14 11.03 -1.29
CA PHE A 43 -2.83 11.12 -1.90
C PHE A 43 -2.36 12.58 -2.06
N THR A 44 -3.22 13.46 -2.58
CA THR A 44 -2.92 14.89 -2.73
C THR A 44 -2.66 15.56 -1.38
N SER A 45 -3.46 15.22 -0.35
CA SER A 45 -3.25 15.73 1.01
C SER A 45 -1.88 15.30 1.55
N TYR A 46 -1.50 14.04 1.35
CA TYR A 46 -0.20 13.54 1.77
C TYR A 46 0.96 14.23 1.05
N LEU A 47 0.87 14.44 -0.27
CA LEU A 47 1.91 15.13 -1.04
C LEU A 47 2.13 16.58 -0.57
N LEU A 48 1.06 17.32 -0.28
CA LEU A 48 1.17 18.70 0.22
C LEU A 48 1.73 18.74 1.65
N ALA A 49 1.33 17.78 2.49
CA ALA A 49 1.84 17.64 3.85
C ALA A 49 3.34 17.27 3.86
N ASP A 50 3.75 16.33 3.01
CA ASP A 50 5.15 15.93 2.88
C ASP A 50 6.01 17.05 2.28
N GLU A 51 5.50 17.79 1.28
CA GLU A 51 6.19 18.97 0.78
C GLU A 51 6.42 20.01 1.88
N LEU A 52 5.44 20.25 2.75
CA LEU A 52 5.62 21.13 3.90
C LEU A 52 6.73 20.62 4.81
N ARG A 53 6.71 19.33 5.18
CA ARG A 53 7.75 18.75 6.03
C ARG A 53 9.14 18.85 5.39
N GLN A 54 9.27 18.41 4.14
CA GLN A 54 10.51 18.42 3.36
C GLN A 54 11.08 19.84 3.24
N SER A 55 10.26 20.80 2.82
CA SER A 55 10.72 22.18 2.70
C SER A 55 11.07 22.81 4.06
N SER A 56 10.63 22.24 5.18
CA SER A 56 11.02 22.69 6.52
C SER A 56 12.38 22.14 6.89
N ASP A 57 12.62 20.86 6.59
CA ASP A 57 13.92 20.23 6.77
C ASP A 57 14.97 20.90 5.88
N ASP A 58 14.63 21.21 4.62
CA ASP A 58 15.52 21.92 3.70
C ASP A 58 15.92 23.31 4.21
N LEU A 59 14.99 24.09 4.78
CA LEU A 59 15.33 25.39 5.38
C LEU A 59 16.39 25.23 6.48
N THR A 60 16.17 24.33 7.43
CA THR A 60 17.12 24.09 8.52
C THR A 60 18.47 23.57 8.02
N ARG A 61 18.45 22.67 7.02
CA ARG A 61 19.66 22.12 6.39
C ARG A 61 20.45 23.21 5.67
N LEU A 62 19.79 24.05 4.88
CA LEU A 62 20.41 25.11 4.11
C LEU A 62 20.98 26.22 5.00
N ALA A 63 20.26 26.63 6.05
CA ALA A 63 20.76 27.60 7.03
C ALA A 63 22.03 27.08 7.72
N ARG A 64 22.01 25.83 8.20
CA ARG A 64 23.17 25.19 8.84
C ARG A 64 24.35 25.01 7.88
N THR A 65 24.07 24.61 6.64
CA THR A 65 25.11 24.44 5.60
C THR A 65 25.75 25.78 5.26
N TYR A 66 24.95 26.82 5.04
CA TYR A 66 25.44 28.17 4.77
C TYR A 66 26.34 28.70 5.88
N VAL A 67 25.93 28.54 7.13
CA VAL A 67 26.71 29.00 8.30
C VAL A 67 28.09 28.35 8.38
N VAL A 68 28.22 27.12 7.91
CA VAL A 68 29.49 26.39 7.90
C VAL A 68 30.34 26.76 6.68
N THR A 69 29.73 26.88 5.50
CA THR A 69 30.46 27.03 4.23
C THR A 69 30.68 28.48 3.82
N GLY A 70 29.81 29.40 4.22
CA GLY A 70 29.75 30.77 3.72
C GLY A 70 29.31 30.90 2.25
N ASP A 71 28.87 29.81 1.61
CA ASP A 71 28.51 29.81 0.18
C ASP A 71 27.12 30.45 -0.04
N PRO A 72 27.04 31.63 -0.71
CA PRO A 72 25.80 32.38 -0.90
C PRO A 72 24.71 31.63 -1.67
N SER A 73 25.03 30.54 -2.36
CA SER A 73 24.04 29.70 -3.03
C SER A 73 23.05 29.08 -2.05
N TYR A 74 23.50 28.63 -0.86
CA TYR A 74 22.61 28.02 0.14
C TYR A 74 21.68 29.03 0.81
N GLU A 75 22.16 30.25 1.08
CA GLU A 75 21.31 31.35 1.56
C GLU A 75 20.25 31.72 0.51
N LYS A 76 20.64 31.81 -0.77
CA LYS A 76 19.69 32.06 -1.85
C LYS A 76 18.62 30.97 -1.93
N GLN A 77 19.03 29.68 -1.87
CA GLN A 77 18.08 28.56 -1.87
C GLN A 77 17.11 28.64 -0.68
N TYR A 78 17.60 28.99 0.51
CA TYR A 78 16.77 29.18 1.70
C TYR A 78 15.65 30.21 1.46
N PHE A 79 16.00 31.40 0.94
CA PHE A 79 15.00 32.42 0.64
C PHE A 79 14.08 32.03 -0.53
N ASP A 80 14.59 31.31 -1.52
CA ASP A 80 13.79 30.80 -2.63
C ASP A 80 12.71 29.82 -2.13
N ILE A 81 13.02 28.94 -1.17
CA ILE A 81 12.04 28.05 -0.53
C ILE A 81 10.94 28.85 0.17
N LEU A 82 11.31 29.87 0.95
CA LEU A 82 10.34 30.73 1.64
C LEU A 82 9.43 31.45 0.64
N ASP A 83 10.00 31.98 -0.43
CA ASP A 83 9.23 32.64 -1.49
C ASP A 83 8.29 31.67 -2.21
N ILE A 84 8.71 30.44 -2.47
CA ILE A 84 7.86 29.41 -3.08
C ILE A 84 6.70 29.05 -2.13
N ARG A 85 6.99 28.83 -0.83
CA ARG A 85 5.97 28.51 0.18
C ARG A 85 4.92 29.61 0.34
N ASN A 86 5.36 30.87 0.32
CA ASN A 86 4.50 32.04 0.46
C ASN A 86 3.80 32.44 -0.85
N GLY A 87 4.09 31.75 -1.96
CA GLY A 87 3.52 32.09 -3.26
C GLY A 87 4.09 33.38 -3.86
N ASN A 88 5.29 33.80 -3.46
CA ASN A 88 6.05 34.90 -4.06
C ASN A 88 6.84 34.45 -5.30
N LYS A 89 7.23 33.18 -5.37
CA LYS A 89 7.86 32.54 -6.53
C LYS A 89 7.00 31.40 -7.08
N PRO A 90 7.12 31.09 -8.38
CA PRO A 90 6.45 29.94 -8.96
C PRO A 90 7.01 28.64 -8.37
N ARG A 91 6.13 27.65 -8.21
CA ARG A 91 6.49 26.35 -7.62
C ARG A 91 7.03 25.41 -8.69
N PRO A 92 8.09 24.62 -8.44
CA PRO A 92 8.50 23.57 -9.37
C PRO A 92 7.41 22.52 -9.58
N GLU A 93 7.38 21.89 -10.75
CA GLU A 93 6.55 20.72 -11.00
C GLU A 93 6.98 19.57 -10.09
N SER A 94 6.02 18.82 -9.53
CA SER A 94 6.29 17.72 -8.60
C SER A 94 7.24 18.11 -7.45
N TYR A 95 7.00 19.28 -6.83
CA TYR A 95 7.91 19.88 -5.86
C TYR A 95 8.18 19.03 -4.61
N HIS A 96 7.26 18.13 -4.24
CA HIS A 96 7.42 17.11 -3.19
C HIS A 96 8.58 16.11 -3.44
N ARG A 97 9.26 16.15 -4.58
CA ARG A 97 10.43 15.31 -4.87
C ARG A 97 11.72 16.01 -4.46
N ILE A 98 12.86 15.32 -4.54
CA ILE A 98 14.21 15.84 -4.21
C ILE A 98 14.68 16.98 -5.14
N TYR A 99 14.09 18.17 -5.05
CA TYR A 99 14.40 19.31 -5.92
C TYR A 99 15.70 20.00 -5.51
N TRP A 100 15.87 20.29 -4.21
CA TRP A 100 16.99 21.10 -3.72
C TRP A 100 18.32 20.36 -3.70
N ASP A 101 18.32 19.03 -3.68
CA ASP A 101 19.55 18.24 -3.79
C ASP A 101 20.22 18.42 -5.17
N PHE A 102 19.43 18.44 -6.25
CA PHE A 102 19.92 18.72 -7.59
C PHE A 102 20.42 20.18 -7.72
N VAL A 103 19.66 21.14 -7.16
CA VAL A 103 20.09 22.55 -7.15
C VAL A 103 21.39 22.73 -6.39
N ALA A 104 21.57 22.05 -5.25
CA ALA A 104 22.81 22.05 -4.49
C ALA A 104 23.98 21.38 -5.22
N ALA A 105 23.71 20.43 -6.12
CA ALA A 105 24.71 19.79 -6.98
C ALA A 105 25.10 20.63 -8.22
N GLY A 106 24.44 21.79 -8.43
CA GLY A 106 24.72 22.71 -9.53
C GLY A 106 23.69 22.72 -10.67
N ASP A 107 22.63 21.92 -10.58
CA ASP A 107 21.55 21.95 -11.57
C ASP A 107 20.69 23.21 -11.39
N LEU A 108 20.74 24.12 -12.36
CA LEU A 108 20.11 25.43 -12.24
C LEU A 108 18.58 25.39 -12.11
N LYS A 109 17.94 24.38 -12.72
CA LYS A 109 16.47 24.24 -12.73
C LYS A 109 16.07 22.80 -13.09
N PRO A 110 16.06 21.87 -12.12
CA PRO A 110 15.80 20.45 -12.36
C PRO A 110 14.41 20.16 -12.94
N ARG A 111 13.44 21.04 -12.71
CA ARG A 111 12.05 20.90 -13.14
C ARG A 111 11.47 22.24 -13.58
N SER A 112 10.50 22.18 -14.49
CA SER A 112 9.76 23.36 -14.95
C SER A 112 8.93 23.98 -13.83
N ASP A 113 8.65 25.28 -13.98
CA ASP A 113 7.81 26.02 -13.04
C ASP A 113 6.33 25.79 -13.34
N THR A 114 5.52 25.84 -12.29
CA THR A 114 4.06 25.80 -12.31
C THR A 114 3.47 27.13 -11.81
N LYS A 115 2.23 27.10 -11.28
CA LYS A 115 1.52 28.27 -10.75
C LYS A 115 2.27 28.91 -9.58
N LYS A 116 2.26 30.24 -9.54
CA LYS A 116 2.61 31.03 -8.35
C LYS A 116 1.43 31.00 -7.38
N ILE A 117 1.50 30.12 -6.39
CA ILE A 117 0.47 29.92 -5.35
C ILE A 117 1.16 29.55 -4.03
N ALA A 118 0.61 30.02 -2.91
CA ALA A 118 1.12 29.64 -1.59
C ALA A 118 0.77 28.17 -1.27
N LEU A 119 1.66 27.47 -0.57
CA LEU A 119 1.42 26.08 -0.15
C LEU A 119 0.15 25.97 0.71
N LEU A 120 -0.09 26.95 1.58
CA LEU A 120 -1.27 27.00 2.42
C LEU A 120 -2.58 27.11 1.61
N ASP A 121 -2.55 27.83 0.48
CA ASP A 121 -3.72 27.95 -0.39
C ASP A 121 -3.98 26.65 -1.15
N LEU A 122 -2.93 25.93 -1.57
CA LEU A 122 -3.08 24.58 -2.13
C LEU A 122 -3.66 23.60 -1.10
N MET A 123 -3.26 23.70 0.16
CA MET A 123 -3.87 22.91 1.23
C MET A 123 -5.36 23.26 1.40
N LYS A 124 -5.74 24.54 1.36
CA LYS A 124 -7.17 24.90 1.38
C LYS A 124 -7.92 24.32 0.17
N GLU A 125 -7.35 24.42 -1.04
CA GLU A 125 -7.93 23.86 -2.27
C GLU A 125 -8.07 22.32 -2.18
N ALA A 126 -7.12 21.63 -1.53
CA ALA A 126 -7.16 20.19 -1.29
C ALA A 126 -8.14 19.75 -0.19
N GLY A 127 -8.78 20.70 0.51
CA GLY A 127 -9.83 20.44 1.50
C GLY A 127 -9.32 20.27 2.93
N PHE A 128 -8.12 20.78 3.24
CA PHE A 128 -7.61 20.84 4.61
C PHE A 128 -8.58 21.60 5.54
N THR A 129 -8.84 21.03 6.72
CA THR A 129 -9.80 21.58 7.68
C THR A 129 -9.16 22.69 8.50
N ASP A 130 -9.97 23.60 9.03
CA ASP A 130 -9.47 24.70 9.87
C ASP A 130 -8.65 24.18 11.07
N LYS A 131 -9.02 23.02 11.64
CA LYS A 131 -8.27 22.39 12.74
C LYS A 131 -6.88 21.91 12.31
N GLU A 132 -6.78 21.34 11.12
CA GLU A 132 -5.49 20.93 10.54
C GLU A 132 -4.63 22.18 10.26
N LEU A 133 -5.21 23.20 9.62
CA LEU A 133 -4.50 24.43 9.30
C LEU A 133 -4.06 25.21 10.55
N GLN A 134 -4.85 25.16 11.63
CA GLN A 134 -4.48 25.76 12.91
C GLN A 134 -3.21 25.14 13.51
N LYS A 135 -2.99 23.83 13.30
CA LYS A 135 -1.74 23.18 13.72
C LYS A 135 -0.54 23.64 12.92
N LEU A 136 -0.74 23.92 11.63
CA LEU A 136 0.31 24.55 10.81
C LEU A 136 0.59 25.99 11.24
N GLU A 137 -0.44 26.74 11.65
CA GLU A 137 -0.30 28.08 12.21
C GLU A 137 0.46 28.05 13.55
N GLU A 138 0.17 27.09 14.43
CA GLU A 138 0.92 26.84 15.65
C GLU A 138 2.40 26.52 15.36
N ALA A 139 2.66 25.63 14.38
CA ALA A 139 4.01 25.33 13.93
C ALA A 139 4.74 26.56 13.40
N LYS A 140 4.04 27.40 12.63
CA LYS A 140 4.58 28.66 12.09
C LYS A 140 4.94 29.63 13.23
N ASN A 141 4.07 29.85 14.20
CA ASN A 141 4.34 30.73 15.34
C ASN A 141 5.51 30.19 16.19
N ASN A 142 5.62 28.87 16.34
CA ASN A 142 6.77 28.24 17.00
C ASN A 142 8.08 28.38 16.20
N SER A 143 7.99 28.68 14.90
CA SER A 143 9.15 28.84 14.02
C SER A 143 9.77 30.22 14.06
N ASP A 144 9.06 31.25 14.54
CA ASP A 144 9.54 32.64 14.51
C ASP A 144 10.88 32.82 15.23
N GLY A 145 11.05 32.17 16.39
CA GLY A 145 12.32 32.18 17.13
C GLY A 145 13.46 31.45 16.42
N LEU A 146 13.15 30.37 15.68
CA LEU A 146 14.16 29.64 14.91
C LEU A 146 14.61 30.43 13.68
N VAL A 147 13.64 30.98 12.94
CA VAL A 147 13.90 31.80 11.75
C VAL A 147 14.70 33.05 12.13
N GLU A 148 14.40 33.67 13.28
CA GLU A 148 15.19 34.77 13.79
C GLU A 148 16.64 34.36 14.09
N ASN A 149 16.86 33.23 14.77
CA ASN A 149 18.21 32.70 15.03
C ASN A 149 18.96 32.38 13.74
N GLU A 150 18.31 31.74 12.77
CA GLU A 150 18.88 31.45 11.46
C GLU A 150 19.24 32.74 10.71
N THR A 151 18.37 33.75 10.77
CA THR A 151 18.62 35.06 10.15
C THR A 151 19.80 35.78 10.82
N ILE A 152 19.90 35.75 12.15
CA ILE A 152 21.04 36.31 12.88
C ILE A 152 22.33 35.58 12.49
N ALA A 153 22.30 34.24 12.49
CA ALA A 153 23.45 33.42 12.16
C ALA A 153 23.92 33.65 10.71
N MET A 154 23.00 33.69 9.73
CA MET A 154 23.32 33.97 8.33
C MET A 154 23.89 35.39 8.14
N ASN A 155 23.36 36.39 8.83
CA ASN A 155 23.90 37.75 8.73
C ASN A 155 25.26 37.92 9.42
N ALA A 156 25.51 37.20 10.52
CA ALA A 156 26.81 37.18 11.18
C ALA A 156 27.93 36.59 10.30
N VAL A 157 27.63 35.61 9.43
CA VAL A 157 28.57 35.13 8.38
C VAL A 157 28.98 36.25 7.42
N LYS A 158 28.08 37.20 7.16
CA LYS A 158 28.32 38.36 6.29
C LYS A 158 28.95 39.55 7.03
N GLY A 159 29.15 39.45 8.35
CA GLY A 159 29.58 40.57 9.20
C GLY A 159 28.51 41.64 9.37
N LEU A 160 27.22 41.29 9.19
CA LEU A 160 26.09 42.20 9.34
C LEU A 160 25.36 41.94 10.67
N TYR A 161 25.12 43.00 11.44
CA TYR A 161 24.52 42.96 12.77
C TYR A 161 23.38 43.98 12.87
N LYS A 162 22.45 43.70 13.80
CA LYS A 162 21.29 44.57 14.04
C LYS A 162 21.74 45.95 14.58
N ASP A 163 21.14 47.02 14.04
CA ASP A 163 21.22 48.38 14.57
C ASP A 163 20.19 48.59 15.71
N ASP A 164 20.15 49.80 16.27
CA ASP A 164 19.20 50.20 17.32
C ASP A 164 17.72 50.09 16.90
N ARG A 165 17.45 49.91 15.59
CA ARG A 165 16.12 49.71 15.01
C ARG A 165 15.86 48.25 14.64
N GLY A 166 16.78 47.34 14.95
CA GLY A 166 16.67 45.91 14.67
C GLY A 166 17.01 45.50 13.22
N GLN A 167 17.51 46.41 12.38
CA GLN A 167 17.86 46.11 10.99
C GLN A 167 19.34 45.71 10.86
N PHE A 168 19.65 44.74 10.00
CA PHE A 168 21.03 44.25 9.79
C PHE A 168 21.87 45.21 8.93
N THR A 169 22.16 46.40 9.46
CA THR A 169 22.88 47.49 8.77
C THR A 169 24.27 47.75 9.36
N VAL A 170 24.56 47.27 10.57
CA VAL A 170 25.85 47.46 11.24
C VAL A 170 26.86 46.47 10.70
N LYS A 171 27.95 46.96 10.12
CA LYS A 171 29.02 46.11 9.58
C LYS A 171 30.16 45.95 10.59
N LYS A 172 30.51 44.70 10.94
CA LYS A 172 31.69 44.33 11.75
C LYS A 172 32.39 43.13 11.11
N GLU A 173 33.44 42.62 11.75
CA GLU A 173 34.05 41.35 11.35
C GLU A 173 33.02 40.20 11.39
N PRO A 174 33.03 39.29 10.41
CA PRO A 174 32.20 38.08 10.44
C PRO A 174 32.45 37.22 11.67
N ASP A 175 31.40 36.74 12.30
CA ASP A 175 31.47 35.87 13.49
C ASP A 175 30.94 34.47 13.18
N LEU A 176 31.82 33.65 12.60
CA LEU A 176 31.48 32.28 12.20
C LEU A 176 31.29 31.33 13.39
N GLU A 177 31.88 31.65 14.55
CA GLU A 177 31.74 30.84 15.77
C GLU A 177 30.34 31.02 16.36
N MET A 178 29.90 32.27 16.53
CA MET A 178 28.54 32.58 16.95
C MET A 178 27.51 32.00 15.98
N SER A 179 27.72 32.14 14.66
CA SER A 179 26.80 31.59 13.67
C SER A 179 26.65 30.06 13.82
N ARG A 180 27.77 29.33 13.98
CA ARG A 180 27.73 27.87 14.18
C ARG A 180 27.04 27.51 15.49
N GLN A 181 27.34 28.21 16.58
CA GLN A 181 26.71 27.98 17.88
C GLN A 181 25.19 28.15 17.80
N LEU A 182 24.70 29.24 17.20
CA LEU A 182 23.28 29.53 17.04
C LEU A 182 22.51 28.48 16.22
N THR A 183 23.18 27.70 15.38
CA THR A 183 22.55 26.76 14.44
C THR A 183 22.86 25.28 14.71
N HIS A 184 23.75 24.99 15.66
CA HIS A 184 24.20 23.62 16.00
C HIS A 184 24.11 23.29 17.49
N ASP A 185 23.66 24.22 18.33
CA ASP A 185 23.51 23.96 19.77
C ASP A 185 22.23 23.18 20.12
N ALA A 186 22.15 22.75 21.38
CA ALA A 186 20.99 22.05 21.90
C ALA A 186 19.70 22.91 21.95
N ALA A 187 19.81 24.25 21.92
CA ALA A 187 18.64 25.12 21.87
C ALA A 187 18.00 25.07 20.48
N TYR A 188 18.81 25.09 19.42
CA TYR A 188 18.37 24.93 18.03
C TYR A 188 17.58 23.63 17.83
N HIS A 189 18.08 22.51 18.34
CA HIS A 189 17.37 21.23 18.28
C HIS A 189 16.03 21.23 19.04
N ARG A 190 15.96 21.95 20.17
CA ARG A 190 14.70 22.15 20.91
C ARG A 190 13.69 22.98 20.13
N TYR A 191 14.12 24.04 19.45
CA TYR A 191 13.25 24.80 18.55
C TYR A 191 12.71 23.91 17.43
N LYS A 192 13.57 23.11 16.78
CA LYS A 192 13.13 22.17 15.75
C LYS A 192 12.08 21.20 16.30
N ALA A 193 12.28 20.61 17.48
CA ALA A 193 11.30 19.74 18.11
C ALA A 193 9.96 20.45 18.39
N ASN A 194 9.99 21.69 18.88
CA ASN A 194 8.78 22.48 19.16
C ASN A 194 7.99 22.85 17.90
N ILE A 195 8.66 22.98 16.75
CA ILE A 195 8.01 23.19 15.45
C ILE A 195 7.43 21.88 14.92
N MET A 196 8.18 20.77 15.07
CA MET A 196 7.77 19.46 14.53
C MET A 196 6.59 18.85 15.28
N LYS A 197 6.43 19.13 16.58
CA LYS A 197 5.30 18.61 17.36
C LYS A 197 3.91 18.96 16.78
N PRO A 198 3.55 20.24 16.54
CA PRO A 198 2.29 20.57 15.90
C PRO A 198 2.20 20.09 14.43
N VAL A 199 3.33 19.96 13.73
CA VAL A 199 3.35 19.34 12.38
C VAL A 199 2.97 17.86 12.46
N ASP A 200 3.48 17.11 13.42
CA ASP A 200 3.12 15.71 13.67
C ASP A 200 1.63 15.57 14.02
N GLU A 201 1.13 16.42 14.93
CA GLU A 201 -0.30 16.48 15.25
C GLU A 201 -1.18 16.80 14.02
N PHE A 202 -0.70 17.66 13.11
CA PHE A 202 -1.34 17.91 11.82
C PHE A 202 -1.40 16.66 10.93
N PHE A 203 -0.31 15.88 10.83
CA PHE A 203 -0.30 14.62 10.09
C PHE A 203 -1.34 13.64 10.65
N VAL A 204 -1.40 13.48 11.97
CA VAL A 204 -2.39 12.62 12.64
C VAL A 204 -3.83 13.05 12.33
N LEU A 205 -4.12 14.35 12.36
CA LEU A 205 -5.46 14.86 12.01
C LEU A 205 -5.82 14.60 10.54
N MET A 206 -4.90 14.89 9.63
CA MET A 206 -5.06 14.69 8.19
C MET A 206 -5.24 13.21 7.83
N GLU A 207 -4.42 12.33 8.40
CA GLU A 207 -4.51 10.88 8.19
C GLU A 207 -5.84 10.34 8.70
N ASN A 208 -6.26 10.72 9.90
CA ASN A 208 -7.55 10.30 10.44
C ASN A 208 -8.72 10.74 9.56
N ARG A 209 -8.74 12.01 9.12
CA ARG A 209 -9.80 12.52 8.24
C ARG A 209 -9.82 11.78 6.91
N THR A 210 -8.66 11.66 6.26
CA THR A 210 -8.58 11.08 4.90
C THR A 210 -8.80 9.56 4.92
N PHE A 211 -8.31 8.86 5.95
CA PHE A 211 -8.60 7.45 6.18
C PHE A 211 -10.10 7.24 6.38
N LYS A 212 -10.74 8.05 7.24
CA LYS A 212 -12.19 7.94 7.49
C LYS A 212 -13.00 8.21 6.23
N ALA A 213 -12.65 9.21 5.43
CA ALA A 213 -13.32 9.50 4.16
C ALA A 213 -13.23 8.34 3.15
N VAL A 214 -12.07 7.66 3.07
CA VAL A 214 -11.90 6.47 2.23
C VAL A 214 -12.75 5.31 2.77
N GLN A 215 -12.74 5.09 4.09
CA GLN A 215 -13.53 4.03 4.72
C GLN A 215 -15.04 4.23 4.49
N ASP A 216 -15.54 5.46 4.71
CA ASP A 216 -16.97 5.77 4.49
C ASP A 216 -17.37 5.56 3.02
N ALA A 217 -16.50 5.92 2.08
CA ALA A 217 -16.74 5.67 0.65
C ALA A 217 -16.74 4.17 0.31
N LEU A 218 -15.83 3.39 0.90
CA LEU A 218 -15.77 1.94 0.73
C LEU A 218 -16.99 1.24 1.33
N GLU A 219 -17.47 1.65 2.51
CA GLU A 219 -18.67 1.11 3.14
C GLU A 219 -19.91 1.35 2.27
N ILE A 220 -20.08 2.57 1.74
CA ILE A 220 -21.15 2.89 0.79
C ILE A 220 -21.04 2.05 -0.49
N SER A 221 -19.81 1.86 -1.00
CA SER A 221 -19.61 1.06 -2.21
C SER A 221 -19.86 -0.43 -1.99
N SER A 222 -19.44 -0.96 -0.84
CA SER A 222 -19.71 -2.34 -0.42
C SER A 222 -21.21 -2.59 -0.29
N PHE A 223 -21.94 -1.65 0.33
CA PHE A 223 -23.40 -1.71 0.42
C PHE A 223 -24.06 -1.84 -0.97
N TRP A 224 -23.72 -0.96 -1.92
CA TRP A 224 -24.27 -1.04 -3.27
C TRP A 224 -23.82 -2.28 -4.05
N LYS A 225 -22.62 -2.78 -3.79
CA LYS A 225 -22.13 -4.05 -4.36
C LYS A 225 -22.99 -5.22 -3.89
N ILE A 226 -23.31 -5.30 -2.60
CA ILE A 226 -24.19 -6.33 -2.03
C ILE A 226 -25.60 -6.23 -2.64
N ILE A 227 -26.18 -5.02 -2.72
CA ILE A 227 -27.50 -4.81 -3.34
C ILE A 227 -27.50 -5.22 -4.82
N PHE A 228 -26.45 -4.90 -5.57
CA PHE A 228 -26.31 -5.29 -6.98
C PHE A 228 -26.26 -6.81 -7.15
N VAL A 229 -25.45 -7.52 -6.35
CA VAL A 229 -25.37 -8.99 -6.37
C VAL A 229 -26.70 -9.62 -5.97
N ALA A 230 -27.38 -9.09 -4.95
CA ALA A 230 -28.70 -9.57 -4.54
C ALA A 230 -29.74 -9.42 -5.66
N ASN A 231 -29.79 -8.27 -6.34
CA ASN A 231 -30.68 -8.06 -7.48
C ASN A 231 -30.34 -9.01 -8.64
N LEU A 232 -29.06 -9.27 -8.89
CA LEU A 232 -28.62 -10.21 -9.93
C LEU A 232 -29.14 -11.63 -9.64
N LEU A 233 -29.03 -12.09 -8.39
CA LEU A 233 -29.56 -13.38 -7.96
C LEU A 233 -31.09 -13.46 -8.08
N ILE A 234 -31.81 -12.38 -7.78
CA ILE A 234 -33.27 -12.31 -7.96
C ILE A 234 -33.65 -12.45 -9.44
N VAL A 235 -32.92 -11.78 -10.35
CA VAL A 235 -33.16 -11.89 -11.80
C VAL A 235 -32.88 -13.32 -12.29
N VAL A 236 -31.79 -13.95 -11.84
CA VAL A 236 -31.49 -15.35 -12.17
C VAL A 236 -32.59 -16.29 -11.66
N ALA A 237 -33.00 -16.16 -10.39
CA ALA A 237 -34.06 -16.98 -9.80
C ALA A 237 -35.41 -16.80 -10.51
N ALA A 238 -35.79 -15.56 -10.85
CA ALA A 238 -37.00 -15.26 -11.61
C ALA A 238 -36.97 -15.91 -13.00
N THR A 239 -35.81 -15.89 -13.67
CA THR A 239 -35.62 -16.50 -14.99
C THR A 239 -35.75 -18.02 -14.93
N ILE A 240 -35.11 -18.67 -13.95
CA ILE A 240 -35.25 -20.12 -13.69
C ILE A 240 -36.70 -20.48 -13.39
N MET A 241 -37.40 -19.68 -12.59
CA MET A 241 -38.82 -19.91 -12.25
C MET A 241 -39.74 -19.77 -13.46
N ILE A 242 -39.49 -18.81 -14.36
CA ILE A 242 -40.22 -18.66 -15.63
C ILE A 242 -40.02 -19.90 -16.52
N ILE A 243 -38.77 -20.36 -16.68
CA ILE A 243 -38.45 -21.56 -17.46
C ILE A 243 -39.14 -22.80 -16.86
N TRP A 244 -39.06 -22.99 -15.54
CA TRP A 244 -39.70 -24.10 -14.85
C TRP A 244 -41.22 -24.12 -15.04
N LEU A 245 -41.87 -22.96 -14.92
CA LEU A 245 -43.33 -22.86 -15.05
C LEU A 245 -43.79 -23.04 -16.49
N PHE A 246 -43.02 -22.55 -17.47
CA PHE A 246 -43.24 -22.79 -18.89
C PHE A 246 -43.20 -24.30 -19.20
N ASN A 247 -42.15 -24.99 -18.73
CA ASN A 247 -42.01 -26.44 -18.90
C ASN A 247 -43.14 -27.21 -18.20
N LYS A 248 -43.59 -26.76 -17.02
CA LYS A 248 -44.71 -27.37 -16.29
C LYS A 248 -46.04 -27.23 -17.04
N VAL A 249 -46.30 -26.09 -17.67
CA VAL A 249 -47.52 -25.86 -18.47
C VAL A 249 -47.51 -26.70 -19.74
N LEU A 250 -46.38 -26.74 -20.47
CA LEU A 250 -46.23 -27.60 -21.65
C LEU A 250 -46.42 -29.08 -21.30
N LYS A 251 -45.87 -29.54 -20.17
CA LYS A 251 -46.09 -30.91 -19.70
C LYS A 251 -47.56 -31.22 -19.38
N GLN A 252 -48.30 -30.27 -18.79
CA GLN A 252 -49.75 -30.46 -18.55
C GLN A 252 -50.56 -30.53 -19.85
N LEU A 253 -50.16 -29.79 -20.88
CA LEU A 253 -50.81 -29.82 -22.19
C LEU A 253 -50.46 -31.10 -22.96
N GLY A 254 -49.24 -31.62 -22.78
CA GLY A 254 -48.74 -32.87 -23.37
C GLY A 254 -48.28 -32.74 -24.82
N ILE A 255 -48.63 -31.64 -25.49
CA ILE A 255 -48.25 -31.31 -26.86
C ILE A 255 -48.30 -29.79 -27.05
N ASP A 256 -47.86 -29.30 -28.21
CA ASP A 256 -47.96 -27.90 -28.58
C ASP A 256 -49.42 -27.38 -28.48
N PRO A 257 -49.68 -26.24 -27.82
CA PRO A 257 -51.02 -25.69 -27.67
C PRO A 257 -51.73 -25.38 -29.00
N GLY A 258 -50.97 -25.02 -30.05
CA GLY A 258 -51.51 -24.75 -31.38
C GLY A 258 -52.03 -26.02 -32.04
N TYR A 259 -51.29 -27.13 -31.92
CA TYR A 259 -51.74 -28.45 -32.37
C TYR A 259 -52.94 -28.96 -31.54
N LEU A 260 -52.92 -28.77 -30.21
CA LEU A 260 -54.07 -29.14 -29.37
C LEU A 260 -55.35 -28.37 -29.76
N TYR A 261 -55.21 -27.11 -30.15
CA TYR A 261 -56.31 -26.28 -30.65
C TYR A 261 -56.86 -26.79 -31.99
N SER A 262 -55.99 -27.13 -32.96
CA SER A 262 -56.43 -27.64 -34.27
C SER A 262 -57.17 -28.97 -34.12
N VAL A 263 -56.66 -29.90 -33.32
CA VAL A 263 -57.33 -31.18 -33.03
C VAL A 263 -58.69 -30.95 -32.37
N SER A 264 -58.77 -30.06 -31.39
CA SER A 264 -60.05 -29.71 -30.73
C SER A 264 -61.07 -29.11 -31.71
N HIS A 265 -60.61 -28.31 -32.67
CA HIS A 265 -61.46 -27.69 -33.68
C HIS A 265 -62.05 -28.70 -34.67
N HIS A 266 -61.25 -29.68 -35.11
CA HIS A 266 -61.74 -30.76 -35.98
C HIS A 266 -62.80 -31.64 -35.29
N ILE A 267 -62.60 -31.96 -34.00
CA ILE A 267 -63.58 -32.73 -33.23
C ILE A 267 -64.89 -31.93 -33.10
N ALA A 268 -64.81 -30.63 -32.82
CA ALA A 268 -65.99 -29.77 -32.68
C ALA A 268 -66.79 -29.61 -33.98
N SER A 269 -66.14 -29.76 -35.16
CA SER A 269 -66.82 -29.74 -36.46
C SER A 269 -67.38 -31.11 -36.89
N GLY A 270 -67.30 -32.13 -36.03
CA GLY A 270 -67.82 -33.47 -36.28
C GLY A 270 -66.85 -34.39 -37.04
N ASN A 271 -65.63 -33.93 -37.33
CA ASN A 271 -64.60 -34.75 -37.95
C ASN A 271 -63.77 -35.46 -36.87
N LEU A 272 -64.03 -36.76 -36.67
CA LEU A 272 -63.32 -37.60 -35.72
C LEU A 272 -62.14 -38.38 -36.34
N ASP A 273 -61.93 -38.26 -37.67
CA ASP A 273 -60.83 -38.90 -38.40
C ASP A 273 -59.63 -37.95 -38.55
N VAL A 274 -59.20 -37.41 -37.41
CA VAL A 274 -58.01 -36.57 -37.31
C VAL A 274 -56.80 -37.46 -37.02
N GLU A 275 -55.69 -37.23 -37.72
CA GLU A 275 -54.44 -37.95 -37.48
C GLU A 275 -53.79 -37.47 -36.17
N LEU A 276 -53.74 -38.37 -35.18
CA LEU A 276 -53.27 -38.07 -33.84
C LEU A 276 -51.78 -38.43 -33.73
N GLN A 277 -50.98 -37.49 -33.23
CA GLN A 277 -49.56 -37.73 -32.95
C GLN A 277 -49.34 -38.77 -31.84
N PRO A 278 -48.21 -39.50 -31.87
CA PRO A 278 -47.88 -40.53 -30.89
C PRO A 278 -47.81 -39.96 -29.48
N GLN A 279 -48.47 -40.64 -28.55
CA GLN A 279 -48.65 -40.15 -27.19
C GLN A 279 -47.51 -40.63 -26.28
N SER A 280 -46.85 -39.70 -25.57
CA SER A 280 -45.78 -40.03 -24.60
C SER A 280 -46.21 -39.96 -23.13
N ASP A 281 -47.26 -39.20 -22.82
CA ASP A 281 -47.74 -38.96 -21.44
C ASP A 281 -49.24 -39.27 -21.33
N THR A 282 -49.61 -40.07 -20.32
CA THR A 282 -50.98 -40.54 -20.10
C THR A 282 -51.84 -39.59 -19.26
N GLN A 283 -51.24 -38.57 -18.61
CA GLN A 283 -51.95 -37.66 -17.70
C GLN A 283 -52.06 -36.21 -18.21
N SER A 284 -51.97 -36.00 -19.53
CA SER A 284 -52.03 -34.68 -20.16
C SER A 284 -53.42 -34.32 -20.69
N VAL A 285 -53.66 -33.05 -21.00
CA VAL A 285 -54.91 -32.64 -21.67
C VAL A 285 -55.04 -33.35 -23.03
N TYR A 286 -53.94 -33.48 -23.77
CA TYR A 286 -53.91 -34.22 -25.03
C TYR A 286 -54.33 -35.69 -24.87
N SER A 287 -53.88 -36.39 -23.81
CA SER A 287 -54.26 -37.79 -23.56
C SER A 287 -55.76 -37.98 -23.36
N VAL A 288 -56.40 -37.01 -22.69
CA VAL A 288 -57.85 -37.00 -22.45
C VAL A 288 -58.60 -36.80 -23.77
N PHE A 289 -58.11 -35.94 -24.67
CA PHE A 289 -58.70 -35.78 -26.01
C PHE A 289 -58.60 -37.05 -26.85
N VAL A 290 -57.42 -37.70 -26.89
CA VAL A 290 -57.24 -38.98 -27.57
C VAL A 290 -58.20 -40.04 -27.04
N SER A 291 -58.34 -40.13 -25.71
CA SER A 291 -59.27 -41.05 -25.06
C SER A 291 -60.73 -40.74 -25.37
N MET A 292 -61.10 -39.46 -25.42
CA MET A 292 -62.45 -39.00 -25.77
C MET A 292 -62.80 -39.34 -27.24
N ILE A 293 -61.87 -39.14 -28.18
CA ILE A 293 -62.06 -39.54 -29.59
C ILE A 293 -62.24 -41.05 -29.70
N SER A 294 -61.41 -41.84 -29.02
CA SER A 294 -61.52 -43.30 -29.01
C SER A 294 -62.89 -43.75 -28.49
N ASN A 295 -63.39 -43.12 -27.43
CA ASN A 295 -64.68 -43.46 -26.84
C ASN A 295 -65.87 -42.97 -27.69
N LEU A 296 -65.74 -41.83 -28.38
CA LEU A 296 -66.73 -41.33 -29.35
C LEU A 296 -66.82 -42.24 -30.58
N LYS A 297 -65.69 -42.68 -31.14
CA LYS A 297 -65.66 -43.68 -32.22
C LYS A 297 -66.31 -44.99 -31.78
N LYS A 298 -66.08 -45.42 -30.53
CA LYS A 298 -66.69 -46.62 -29.95
C LYS A 298 -68.21 -46.46 -29.75
N THR A 299 -68.69 -45.32 -29.27
CA THR A 299 -70.14 -45.07 -29.08
C THR A 299 -70.89 -44.87 -30.39
N ILE A 300 -70.25 -44.33 -31.44
CA ILE A 300 -70.80 -44.26 -32.80
C ILE A 300 -70.84 -45.67 -33.43
N GLY A 301 -69.78 -46.47 -33.28
CA GLY A 301 -69.75 -47.87 -33.76
C GLY A 301 -70.68 -48.83 -32.99
N GLU A 302 -71.04 -48.51 -31.74
CA GLU A 302 -72.04 -49.25 -30.97
C GLU A 302 -73.49 -48.86 -31.30
N ALA A 303 -73.72 -47.75 -32.05
CA ALA A 303 -75.04 -47.33 -32.51
C ALA A 303 -75.47 -47.96 -33.86
N GLU A 304 -74.53 -48.46 -34.67
CA GLU A 304 -74.83 -49.12 -35.95
C GLU A 304 -75.00 -50.65 -35.85
N ARG A 305 -74.66 -51.25 -34.70
CA ARG A 305 -74.58 -52.71 -34.54
C ARG A 305 -75.82 -53.35 -33.91
N LYS A 306 -77.02 -52.79 -34.16
CA LYS A 306 -78.28 -53.35 -33.63
C LYS A 306 -79.58 -53.07 -34.42
N SER A 307 -79.50 -52.80 -35.71
CA SER A 307 -80.67 -52.87 -36.60
C SER A 307 -80.31 -53.58 -37.90
N ASP A 308 -81.05 -54.65 -38.17
CA ASP A 308 -81.32 -55.21 -39.50
C ASP A 308 -80.44 -56.38 -39.96
N GLU A 309 -80.53 -57.47 -39.19
CA GLU A 309 -80.64 -58.81 -39.76
C GLU A 309 -81.96 -58.92 -40.56
N ALA A 310 -81.92 -58.63 -41.86
CA ALA A 310 -82.90 -59.18 -42.80
C ALA A 310 -82.30 -59.25 -44.19
N ALA A 311 -81.92 -60.47 -44.55
CA ALA A 311 -81.46 -60.83 -45.87
C ALA A 311 -82.58 -60.59 -46.90
N ILE A 312 -82.23 -59.77 -47.90
CA ILE A 312 -82.59 -59.91 -49.32
C ILE A 312 -83.96 -59.34 -49.74
N GLU A 313 -83.90 -58.14 -50.32
CA GLU A 313 -84.65 -57.88 -51.55
C GLU A 313 -83.69 -57.34 -52.63
N LYS A 314 -83.16 -58.32 -53.36
CA LYS A 314 -82.87 -58.35 -54.80
C LYS A 314 -83.22 -57.05 -55.54
N GLU A 315 -82.25 -56.55 -56.31
CA GLU A 315 -82.44 -55.73 -57.53
C GLU A 315 -82.20 -54.20 -57.48
N LYS A 316 -81.04 -53.73 -56.98
CA LYS A 316 -80.47 -52.44 -57.44
C LYS A 316 -78.96 -52.49 -57.72
N ALA A 317 -78.49 -53.60 -58.28
CA ALA A 317 -77.11 -53.77 -58.75
C ALA A 317 -76.87 -53.25 -60.19
N GLN A 318 -77.52 -52.16 -60.62
CA GLN A 318 -77.34 -51.63 -61.98
C GLN A 318 -77.26 -50.09 -62.09
N ALA A 319 -76.93 -49.37 -61.01
CA ALA A 319 -76.73 -47.91 -61.08
C ALA A 319 -75.56 -47.35 -60.25
N ALA A 320 -74.52 -48.14 -59.95
CA ALA A 320 -73.35 -47.68 -59.18
C ALA A 320 -71.99 -47.96 -59.86
N THR A 321 -71.99 -48.07 -61.19
CA THR A 321 -70.76 -48.29 -61.98
C THR A 321 -70.30 -47.03 -62.72
N ALA A 322 -71.02 -45.92 -62.63
CA ALA A 322 -70.60 -44.62 -63.18
C ALA A 322 -69.78 -43.77 -62.19
N GLU A 323 -70.14 -43.75 -60.90
CA GLU A 323 -69.39 -42.98 -59.87
C GLU A 323 -68.03 -43.61 -59.49
N ALA A 324 -67.89 -44.93 -59.62
CA ALA A 324 -66.66 -45.65 -59.24
C ALA A 324 -65.47 -45.38 -60.17
N LEU A 325 -65.70 -45.02 -61.44
CA LEU A 325 -64.63 -44.71 -62.38
C LEU A 325 -64.15 -43.25 -62.24
N GLU A 326 -65.07 -42.31 -62.00
CA GLU A 326 -64.74 -40.89 -61.80
C GLU A 326 -64.03 -40.65 -60.44
N ALA A 327 -64.43 -41.38 -59.38
CA ALA A 327 -63.75 -41.37 -58.09
C ALA A 327 -62.35 -42.00 -58.16
N LYS A 328 -62.15 -43.06 -58.96
CA LYS A 328 -60.83 -43.68 -59.16
C LYS A 328 -59.87 -42.77 -59.94
N GLN A 329 -60.37 -42.08 -60.98
CA GLN A 329 -59.55 -41.14 -61.75
C GLN A 329 -59.14 -39.93 -60.89
N LYS A 330 -60.08 -39.35 -60.11
CA LYS A 330 -59.79 -38.27 -59.15
C LYS A 330 -58.88 -38.71 -58.00
N ALA A 331 -58.99 -39.96 -57.54
CA ALA A 331 -58.11 -40.50 -56.51
C ALA A 331 -56.69 -40.77 -57.04
N GLU A 332 -56.52 -41.20 -58.30
CA GLU A 332 -55.19 -41.34 -58.89
C GLU A 332 -54.54 -39.98 -59.17
N THR A 333 -55.26 -38.98 -59.68
CA THR A 333 -54.69 -37.62 -59.80
C THR A 333 -54.37 -37.01 -58.44
N ALA A 334 -55.26 -37.10 -57.44
CA ALA A 334 -54.99 -36.59 -56.10
C ALA A 334 -53.83 -37.34 -55.40
N LYS A 335 -53.65 -38.64 -55.68
CA LYS A 335 -52.50 -39.41 -55.19
C LYS A 335 -51.21 -38.92 -55.82
N THR A 336 -51.16 -38.73 -57.13
CA THR A 336 -49.96 -38.24 -57.83
C THR A 336 -49.65 -36.80 -57.44
N GLU A 337 -50.65 -35.92 -57.34
CA GLU A 337 -50.49 -34.54 -56.85
C GLU A 337 -50.01 -34.51 -55.39
N GLY A 338 -50.58 -35.36 -54.52
CA GLY A 338 -50.14 -35.50 -53.13
C GLY A 338 -48.73 -36.06 -53.00
N MET A 339 -48.32 -36.98 -53.88
CA MET A 339 -46.98 -37.56 -53.88
C MET A 339 -45.93 -36.55 -54.36
N ILE A 340 -46.26 -35.73 -55.37
CA ILE A 340 -45.43 -34.60 -55.83
C ILE A 340 -45.34 -33.52 -54.75
N GLN A 341 -46.44 -33.21 -54.06
CA GLN A 341 -46.43 -32.24 -52.96
C GLN A 341 -45.60 -32.72 -51.77
N ALA A 342 -45.72 -34.00 -51.39
CA ALA A 342 -44.89 -34.62 -50.36
C ALA A 342 -43.41 -34.66 -50.75
N ALA A 343 -43.10 -34.99 -52.00
CA ALA A 343 -41.74 -34.96 -52.55
C ALA A 343 -41.13 -33.55 -52.48
N THR A 344 -41.91 -32.52 -52.80
CA THR A 344 -41.47 -31.11 -52.73
C THR A 344 -41.21 -30.66 -51.29
N GLN A 345 -42.07 -31.03 -50.34
CA GLN A 345 -41.86 -30.74 -48.91
C GLN A 345 -40.65 -31.50 -48.35
N LEU A 346 -40.45 -32.75 -48.74
CA LEU A 346 -39.26 -33.52 -48.36
C LEU A 346 -37.98 -32.91 -48.93
N GLU A 347 -38.02 -32.38 -50.15
CA GLU A 347 -36.89 -31.67 -50.76
C GLU A 347 -36.46 -30.46 -49.93
N GLU A 348 -37.42 -29.65 -49.46
CA GLU A 348 -37.15 -28.48 -48.61
C GLU A 348 -36.55 -28.88 -47.26
N VAL A 349 -37.00 -30.00 -46.68
CA VAL A 349 -36.46 -30.57 -45.43
C VAL A 349 -35.03 -31.08 -45.64
N VAL A 350 -34.78 -31.82 -46.72
CA VAL A 350 -33.46 -32.35 -47.11
C VAL A 350 -32.48 -31.21 -47.34
N ASP A 351 -32.89 -30.14 -48.03
CA ASP A 351 -32.06 -28.96 -48.27
C ASP A 351 -31.71 -28.26 -46.94
N THR A 352 -32.68 -28.13 -46.03
CA THR A 352 -32.46 -27.58 -44.69
C THR A 352 -31.48 -28.44 -43.87
N ILE A 353 -31.58 -29.78 -43.94
CA ILE A 353 -30.67 -30.71 -43.25
C ILE A 353 -29.26 -30.63 -43.84
N ASN A 354 -29.11 -30.57 -45.16
CA ASN A 354 -27.81 -30.39 -45.81
C ASN A 354 -27.16 -29.08 -45.36
N HIS A 355 -27.92 -27.98 -45.36
CA HIS A 355 -27.43 -26.67 -44.97
C HIS A 355 -27.04 -26.62 -43.48
N ALA A 356 -27.79 -27.31 -42.62
CA ALA A 356 -27.47 -27.47 -41.21
C ALA A 356 -26.23 -28.35 -40.97
N SER A 357 -26.07 -29.43 -41.75
CA SER A 357 -24.92 -30.35 -41.66
C SER A 357 -23.62 -29.67 -42.09
N HIS A 358 -23.66 -28.85 -43.15
CA HIS A 358 -22.50 -28.07 -43.57
C HIS A 358 -22.06 -27.08 -42.49
N LYS A 359 -23.00 -26.32 -41.92
CA LYS A 359 -22.72 -25.41 -40.81
C LYS A 359 -22.19 -26.14 -39.57
N LEU A 360 -22.73 -27.33 -39.28
CA LEU A 360 -22.25 -28.17 -38.18
C LEU A 360 -20.78 -28.57 -38.41
N GLY A 361 -20.42 -28.96 -39.63
CA GLY A 361 -19.04 -29.27 -40.02
C GLY A 361 -18.09 -28.09 -39.80
N GLU A 362 -18.45 -26.90 -40.27
CA GLU A 362 -17.69 -25.66 -40.03
C GLU A 362 -17.48 -25.40 -38.53
N GLN A 363 -18.53 -25.57 -37.73
CA GLN A 363 -18.49 -25.31 -36.29
C GLN A 363 -17.68 -26.35 -35.51
N ILE A 364 -17.66 -27.61 -35.97
CA ILE A 364 -16.81 -28.68 -35.43
C ILE A 364 -15.34 -28.37 -35.72
N GLU A 365 -15.00 -27.94 -36.94
CA GLU A 365 -13.63 -27.58 -37.31
C GLU A 365 -13.12 -26.39 -36.48
N GLU A 366 -13.93 -25.34 -36.33
CA GLU A 366 -13.62 -24.18 -35.48
C GLU A 366 -13.41 -24.61 -34.01
N SER A 367 -14.30 -25.45 -33.48
CA SER A 367 -14.19 -25.95 -32.09
C SER A 367 -12.95 -26.82 -31.90
N SER A 368 -12.61 -27.67 -32.87
CA SER A 368 -11.39 -28.51 -32.85
C SER A 368 -10.10 -27.68 -32.89
N LEU A 369 -10.10 -26.57 -33.64
CA LEU A 369 -9.01 -25.58 -33.60
C LEU A 369 -8.91 -24.92 -32.22
N GLY A 370 -10.04 -24.48 -31.65
CA GLY A 370 -10.10 -23.88 -30.32
C GLY A 370 -9.58 -24.81 -29.21
N ILE A 371 -9.95 -26.10 -29.25
CA ILE A 371 -9.48 -27.11 -28.28
C ILE A 371 -7.97 -27.34 -28.39
N ARG A 372 -7.41 -27.33 -29.60
CA ARG A 372 -5.94 -27.42 -29.80
C ARG A 372 -5.21 -26.21 -29.23
N GLU A 373 -5.72 -25.00 -29.46
CA GLU A 373 -5.14 -23.79 -28.85
C GLU A 373 -5.24 -23.84 -27.31
N GLN A 374 -6.38 -24.30 -26.79
CA GLN A 374 -6.58 -24.46 -25.35
C GLN A 374 -5.56 -25.45 -24.75
N SER A 375 -5.32 -26.61 -25.38
CA SER A 375 -4.32 -27.58 -24.93
C SER A 375 -2.90 -26.99 -24.91
N HIS A 376 -2.54 -26.19 -25.93
CA HIS A 376 -1.26 -25.48 -25.94
C HIS A 376 -1.12 -24.52 -24.75
N ARG A 377 -2.15 -23.69 -24.51
CA ARG A 377 -2.18 -22.73 -23.40
C ARG A 377 -2.11 -23.42 -22.03
N ILE A 378 -2.74 -24.58 -21.89
CA ILE A 378 -2.67 -25.41 -20.67
C ILE A 378 -1.24 -25.86 -20.42
N SER A 379 -0.53 -26.36 -21.45
CA SER A 379 0.87 -26.79 -21.32
C SER A 379 1.81 -25.64 -20.96
N GLU A 380 1.61 -24.46 -21.55
CA GLU A 380 2.37 -23.25 -21.19
C GLU A 380 2.10 -22.83 -19.74
N THR A 381 0.84 -22.88 -19.32
CA THR A 381 0.45 -22.54 -17.94
C THR A 381 1.05 -23.55 -16.95
N ALA A 382 1.02 -24.84 -17.25
CA ALA A 382 1.63 -25.88 -16.42
C ALA A 382 3.14 -25.63 -16.22
N THR A 383 3.84 -25.25 -17.29
CA THR A 383 5.27 -24.92 -17.23
C THR A 383 5.51 -23.69 -16.35
N ALA A 384 4.73 -22.63 -16.53
CA ALA A 384 4.81 -21.42 -15.71
C ALA A 384 4.50 -21.70 -14.23
N MET A 385 3.59 -22.63 -13.94
CA MET A 385 3.29 -23.06 -12.58
C MET A 385 4.46 -23.80 -11.93
N GLU A 386 5.18 -24.65 -12.67
CA GLU A 386 6.36 -25.36 -12.17
C GLU A 386 7.50 -24.39 -11.85
N GLU A 387 7.72 -23.39 -12.71
CA GLU A 387 8.65 -22.29 -12.45
C GLU A 387 8.23 -21.48 -11.23
N MET A 388 6.93 -21.16 -11.10
CA MET A 388 6.42 -20.46 -9.92
C MET A 388 6.68 -21.27 -8.64
N ASN A 389 6.46 -22.58 -8.65
CA ASN A 389 6.69 -23.42 -7.47
C ASN A 389 8.17 -23.41 -7.04
N THR A 390 9.08 -23.46 -8.01
CA THR A 390 10.53 -23.32 -7.77
C THR A 390 10.85 -21.98 -7.12
N THR A 391 10.31 -20.88 -7.65
CA THR A 391 10.56 -19.54 -7.11
C THR A 391 9.97 -19.35 -5.71
N VAL A 392 8.78 -19.88 -5.44
CA VAL A 392 8.14 -19.84 -4.11
C VAL A 392 9.01 -20.56 -3.08
N PHE A 393 9.58 -21.71 -3.45
CA PHE A 393 10.50 -22.45 -2.57
C PHE A 393 11.79 -21.67 -2.30
N GLU A 394 12.37 -21.03 -3.32
CA GLU A 394 13.54 -20.16 -3.15
C GLU A 394 13.25 -18.96 -2.25
N VAL A 395 12.09 -18.32 -2.39
CA VAL A 395 11.68 -17.20 -1.52
C VAL A 395 11.52 -17.66 -0.08
N ALA A 396 10.88 -18.81 0.18
CA ALA A 396 10.74 -19.36 1.52
C ALA A 396 12.09 -19.67 2.19
N LYS A 397 13.02 -20.25 1.42
CA LYS A 397 14.39 -20.51 1.88
C LYS A 397 15.13 -19.22 2.18
N ASN A 398 15.12 -18.26 1.26
CA ASN A 398 15.78 -16.97 1.43
C ASN A 398 15.22 -16.19 2.62
N ALA A 399 13.91 -16.27 2.87
CA ALA A 399 13.30 -15.70 4.07
C ALA A 399 13.89 -16.35 5.34
N THR A 400 13.97 -17.68 5.39
CA THR A 400 14.55 -18.40 6.56
C THR A 400 16.01 -18.02 6.81
N ASP A 401 16.83 -17.94 5.76
CA ASP A 401 18.24 -17.53 5.86
C ASP A 401 18.38 -16.07 6.31
N THR A 402 17.50 -15.19 5.81
CA THR A 402 17.46 -13.77 6.20
C THR A 402 17.05 -13.61 7.66
N ALA A 403 16.07 -14.38 8.14
CA ALA A 403 15.65 -14.35 9.55
C ALA A 403 16.79 -14.79 10.48
N THR A 404 17.55 -15.81 10.08
CA THR A 404 18.73 -16.28 10.83
C THR A 404 19.80 -15.18 10.90
N THR A 405 20.06 -14.50 9.78
CA THR A 405 21.01 -13.39 9.71
C THR A 405 20.56 -12.19 10.53
N ALA A 406 19.27 -11.87 10.51
CA ALA A 406 18.68 -10.83 11.35
C ALA A 406 18.88 -11.15 12.84
N ASN A 407 18.59 -12.38 13.28
CA ASN A 407 18.82 -12.77 14.67
C ASN A 407 20.29 -12.63 15.08
N LEU A 408 21.24 -13.01 14.22
CA LEU A 408 22.67 -12.81 14.48
C LEU A 408 23.03 -11.32 14.59
N ALA A 409 22.47 -10.47 13.71
CA ALA A 409 22.69 -9.03 13.76
C ALA A 409 22.14 -8.41 15.06
N ARG A 410 20.97 -8.89 15.53
CA ARG A 410 20.39 -8.48 16.81
C ARG A 410 21.32 -8.82 17.96
N ASP A 411 21.76 -10.08 18.04
CA ASP A 411 22.65 -10.54 19.11
C ASP A 411 23.97 -9.74 19.13
N LYS A 412 24.50 -9.35 17.96
CA LYS A 412 25.67 -8.46 17.85
C LYS A 412 25.40 -7.03 18.27
N ALA A 413 24.22 -6.48 17.99
CA ALA A 413 23.84 -5.16 18.45
C ALA A 413 23.64 -5.13 19.97
N GLU A 414 23.03 -6.17 20.55
CA GLU A 414 22.90 -6.34 22.02
C GLU A 414 24.27 -6.45 22.70
N GLU A 415 25.18 -7.26 22.16
CA GLU A 415 26.57 -7.36 22.63
C GLU A 415 27.26 -5.99 22.59
N GLY A 416 27.11 -5.26 21.48
CA GLY A 416 27.63 -3.89 21.35
C GLY A 416 27.05 -2.93 22.38
N ALA A 417 25.74 -3.00 22.64
CA ALA A 417 25.07 -2.14 23.61
C ALA A 417 25.58 -2.41 25.04
N ALA A 418 25.80 -3.68 25.38
CA ALA A 418 26.38 -4.09 26.65
C ALA A 418 27.80 -3.52 26.82
N ILE A 419 28.65 -3.65 25.80
CA ILE A 419 30.02 -3.10 25.81
C ILE A 419 30.01 -1.58 26.01
N VAL A 420 29.13 -0.87 25.31
CA VAL A 420 28.98 0.59 25.49
C VAL A 420 28.54 0.93 26.92
N GLY A 421 27.65 0.13 27.50
CA GLY A 421 27.26 0.25 28.91
C GLY A 421 28.44 0.12 29.87
N GLU A 422 29.32 -0.87 29.65
CA GLU A 422 30.57 -1.03 30.42
C GLU A 422 31.52 0.15 30.24
N VAL A 423 31.67 0.67 29.02
CA VAL A 423 32.48 1.86 28.74
C VAL A 423 31.97 3.07 29.51
N VAL A 424 30.65 3.32 29.52
CA VAL A 424 30.05 4.43 30.28
C VAL A 424 30.34 4.29 31.78
N GLN A 425 30.23 3.08 32.34
CA GLN A 425 30.58 2.83 33.74
C GLN A 425 32.07 3.12 34.02
N GLY A 426 32.96 2.65 33.15
CA GLY A 426 34.40 2.90 33.27
C GLY A 426 34.75 4.39 33.19
N VAL A 427 34.12 5.13 32.28
CA VAL A 427 34.33 6.57 32.13
C VAL A 427 33.83 7.35 33.35
N ASN A 428 32.70 6.96 33.94
CA ASN A 428 32.21 7.56 35.19
C ASN A 428 33.19 7.37 36.35
N LEU A 429 33.84 6.20 36.46
CA LEU A 429 34.88 5.96 37.46
C LEU A 429 36.11 6.86 37.23
N VAL A 430 36.52 7.06 35.97
CA VAL A 430 37.61 7.99 35.64
C VAL A 430 37.24 9.43 36.00
N GLN A 431 35.98 9.83 35.80
CA GLN A 431 35.48 11.14 36.20
C GLN A 431 35.58 11.35 37.72
N GLU A 432 35.15 10.36 38.50
CA GLU A 432 35.25 10.40 39.97
C GLU A 432 36.70 10.56 40.43
N ASN A 433 37.62 9.79 39.85
CA ASN A 433 39.05 9.87 40.15
C ASN A 433 39.65 11.24 39.77
N ALA A 434 39.23 11.81 38.64
CA ALA A 434 39.68 13.15 38.24
C ALA A 434 39.20 14.23 39.23
N LEU A 435 37.96 14.13 39.73
CA LEU A 435 37.44 15.05 40.74
C LEU A 435 38.18 14.93 42.08
N LYS A 436 38.48 13.70 42.53
CA LYS A 436 39.33 13.48 43.73
C LYS A 436 40.73 14.06 43.55
N LEU A 437 41.34 13.85 42.39
CA LEU A 437 42.66 14.43 42.08
C LEU A 437 42.62 15.96 42.12
N LYS A 438 41.53 16.59 41.64
CA LYS A 438 41.34 18.04 41.74
C LYS A 438 41.37 18.51 43.19
N GLU A 439 40.68 17.80 44.08
CA GLU A 439 40.63 18.11 45.51
C GLU A 439 42.01 17.97 46.17
N ASP A 440 42.71 16.87 45.92
CA ASP A 440 44.05 16.61 46.47
C ASP A 440 45.07 17.67 46.04
N VAL A 441 45.07 18.01 44.75
CA VAL A 441 45.95 19.04 44.19
C VAL A 441 45.58 20.42 44.75
N THR A 442 44.30 20.73 44.90
CA THR A 442 43.86 22.00 45.53
C THR A 442 44.34 22.10 46.99
N SER A 443 44.24 21.01 47.74
CA SER A 443 44.77 20.93 49.11
C SER A 443 46.28 21.15 49.16
N LEU A 444 47.04 20.56 48.23
CA LEU A 444 48.47 20.79 48.09
C LEU A 444 48.80 22.27 47.81
N GLY A 445 47.97 22.93 46.99
CA GLY A 445 48.07 24.37 46.71
C GLY A 445 47.96 25.22 47.96
N HIS A 446 46.93 24.99 48.78
CA HIS A 446 46.74 25.69 50.05
C HIS A 446 47.88 25.43 51.04
N ARG A 447 48.41 24.20 51.08
CA ARG A 447 49.58 23.88 51.91
C ARG A 447 50.83 24.63 51.44
N ALA A 448 51.06 24.73 50.14
CA ALA A 448 52.17 25.47 49.57
C ALA A 448 52.04 26.98 49.79
N GLU A 449 50.82 27.53 49.73
CA GLU A 449 50.51 28.91 50.12
C GLU A 449 50.87 29.19 51.58
N GLY A 450 50.42 28.34 52.51
CA GLY A 450 50.75 28.47 53.93
C GLY A 450 52.25 28.37 54.22
N ILE A 451 53.00 27.52 53.49
CA ILE A 451 54.47 27.50 53.61
C ILE A 451 55.07 28.81 53.09
N GLY A 452 54.56 29.35 51.98
CA GLY A 452 55.00 30.65 51.44
C GLY A 452 54.85 31.79 52.45
N GLU A 453 53.74 31.84 53.18
CA GLU A 453 53.54 32.82 54.27
C GLU A 453 54.57 32.67 55.39
N VAL A 454 54.85 31.43 55.81
CA VAL A 454 55.88 31.15 56.83
C VAL A 454 57.26 31.59 56.33
N MET A 455 57.59 31.36 55.06
CA MET A 455 58.87 31.77 54.49
C MET A 455 59.04 33.29 54.45
N ASN A 456 57.97 34.05 54.22
CA ASN A 456 58.01 35.51 54.30
C ASN A 456 58.31 35.96 55.74
N VAL A 457 57.65 35.37 56.74
CA VAL A 457 57.92 35.68 58.16
C VAL A 457 59.38 35.36 58.54
N ILE A 458 59.93 34.24 58.08
CA ILE A 458 61.34 33.89 58.36
C ILE A 458 62.29 34.89 57.69
N THR A 459 61.97 35.34 56.48
CA THR A 459 62.76 36.36 55.76
C THR A 459 62.75 37.69 56.51
N ASP A 460 61.58 38.12 57.00
CA ASP A 460 61.44 39.33 57.82
C ASP A 460 62.21 39.21 59.14
N ILE A 461 62.17 38.06 59.81
CA ILE A 461 62.95 37.79 61.03
C ILE A 461 64.46 37.84 60.74
N ALA A 462 64.90 37.25 59.62
CA ALA A 462 66.29 37.26 59.23
C ALA A 462 66.78 38.69 58.91
N ASP A 463 65.97 39.50 58.22
CA ASP A 463 66.30 40.91 57.94
C ASP A 463 66.35 41.75 59.24
N GLN A 464 65.38 41.56 60.14
CA GLN A 464 65.42 42.19 61.47
C GLN A 464 66.65 41.77 62.28
N THR A 465 67.03 40.49 62.23
CA THR A 465 68.22 39.96 62.90
C THR A 465 69.50 40.55 62.29
N ASN A 466 69.53 40.73 60.97
CA ASN A 466 70.63 41.39 60.26
C ASN A 466 70.79 42.85 60.69
N LEU A 467 69.68 43.60 60.81
CA LEU A 467 69.68 44.98 61.30
C LEU A 467 70.08 45.09 62.78
N LEU A 468 69.60 44.17 63.62
CA LEU A 468 70.01 44.09 65.04
C LEU A 468 71.50 43.80 65.18
N ALA A 469 72.02 42.85 64.40
CA ALA A 469 73.43 42.51 64.37
C ALA A 469 74.30 43.68 63.90
N LEU A 470 73.85 44.43 62.89
CA LEU A 470 74.52 45.65 62.43
C LEU A 470 74.58 46.72 63.54
N ASN A 471 73.47 46.99 64.22
CA ASN A 471 73.43 47.94 65.33
C ASN A 471 74.35 47.49 66.48
N ALA A 472 74.39 46.20 66.79
CA ALA A 472 75.30 45.65 67.79
C ALA A 472 76.78 45.77 67.38
N ALA A 473 77.10 45.57 66.11
CA ALA A 473 78.46 45.76 65.58
C ALA A 473 78.90 47.23 65.66
N ILE A 474 78.01 48.17 65.37
CA ILE A 474 78.25 49.61 65.52
C ILE A 474 78.53 49.98 66.98
N GLU A 475 77.71 49.51 67.92
CA GLU A 475 77.88 49.82 69.35
C GLU A 475 79.13 49.14 69.93
N ALA A 476 79.46 47.93 69.46
CA ALA A 476 80.71 47.24 69.82
C ALA A 476 81.95 48.00 69.31
N ALA A 477 81.91 48.56 68.09
CA ALA A 477 82.97 49.43 67.58
C ALA A 477 83.10 50.73 68.39
N ARG A 478 81.97 51.26 68.89
CA ARG A 478 81.91 52.46 69.73
C ARG A 478 82.56 52.27 71.11
N ALA A 479 82.51 51.04 71.65
CA ALA A 479 83.13 50.66 72.93
C ALA A 479 84.66 50.40 72.84
N GLY A 480 85.27 50.50 71.65
CA GLY A 480 86.72 50.36 71.46
C GLY A 480 87.26 48.97 71.80
N GLU A 481 88.40 48.89 72.51
CA GLU A 481 89.06 47.62 72.88
C GLU A 481 88.17 46.71 73.75
N ALA A 482 87.27 47.26 74.58
CA ALA A 482 86.37 46.49 75.43
C ALA A 482 85.22 45.80 74.64
N GLY A 483 84.87 46.32 73.45
CA GLY A 483 83.80 45.79 72.60
C GLY A 483 84.24 44.74 71.58
N ARG A 484 85.54 44.43 71.50
CA ARG A 484 86.12 43.62 70.43
C ARG A 484 85.55 42.20 70.34
N GLY A 485 85.27 41.56 71.49
CA GLY A 485 84.61 40.25 71.53
C GLY A 485 83.15 40.29 71.06
N PHE A 486 82.41 41.36 71.41
CA PHE A 486 81.04 41.57 70.97
C PHE A 486 80.94 41.88 69.48
N ALA A 487 81.92 42.60 68.91
CA ALA A 487 81.97 42.90 67.49
C ALA A 487 82.06 41.62 66.63
N VAL A 488 82.87 40.64 67.05
CA VAL A 488 83.01 39.35 66.35
C VAL A 488 81.70 38.56 66.39
N VAL A 489 81.02 38.52 67.53
CA VAL A 489 79.71 37.84 67.66
C VAL A 489 78.66 38.53 66.80
N ALA A 490 78.62 39.87 66.79
CA ALA A 490 77.69 40.63 65.98
C ALA A 490 77.90 40.38 64.47
N ASP A 491 79.14 40.34 63.99
CA ASP A 491 79.43 40.00 62.59
C ASP A 491 79.07 38.55 62.23
N GLU A 492 79.22 37.60 63.15
CA GLU A 492 78.82 36.20 62.92
C GLU A 492 77.30 36.04 62.87
N VAL A 493 76.56 36.75 63.74
CA VAL A 493 75.09 36.81 63.69
C VAL A 493 74.61 37.47 62.40
N ARG A 494 75.30 38.53 61.95
CA ARG A 494 75.02 39.20 60.67
C ARG A 494 75.16 38.25 59.48
N LYS A 495 76.27 37.51 59.41
CA LYS A 495 76.49 36.47 58.37
C LYS A 495 75.47 35.34 58.43
N LEU A 496 75.05 34.93 59.63
CA LEU A 496 74.02 33.90 59.79
C LEU A 496 72.65 34.39 59.29
N ALA A 497 72.31 35.65 59.58
CA ALA A 497 71.12 36.29 59.07
C ALA A 497 71.14 36.41 57.54
N GLU A 498 72.25 36.86 56.94
CA GLU A 498 72.46 36.89 55.48
C GLU A 498 72.28 35.49 54.85
N LYS A 499 72.92 34.46 55.41
CA LYS A 499 72.75 33.06 54.95
C LYS A 499 71.30 32.57 55.08
N THR A 500 70.62 32.96 56.15
CA THR A 500 69.21 32.60 56.36
C THR A 500 68.33 33.26 55.31
N MET A 501 68.54 34.54 54.99
CA MET A 501 67.81 35.24 53.91
C MET A 501 68.05 34.59 52.54
N THR A 502 69.28 34.17 52.23
CA THR A 502 69.57 33.45 50.97
C THR A 502 68.83 32.12 50.92
N ALA A 503 68.92 31.31 51.98
CA ALA A 503 68.24 30.02 52.05
C ALA A 503 66.70 30.17 52.01
N THR A 504 66.13 31.20 52.65
CA THR A 504 64.68 31.44 52.61
C THR A 504 64.22 31.87 51.22
N THR A 505 65.04 32.61 50.49
CA THR A 505 64.78 32.98 49.09
C THR A 505 64.75 31.74 48.20
N GLU A 506 65.74 30.85 48.30
CA GLU A 506 65.81 29.60 47.52
C GLU A 506 64.60 28.69 47.81
N VAL A 507 64.22 28.54 49.09
CA VAL A 507 63.01 27.78 49.47
C VAL A 507 61.76 28.48 48.95
N GLY A 508 61.68 29.80 49.00
CA GLY A 508 60.57 30.58 48.46
C GLY A 508 60.38 30.37 46.95
N GLU A 509 61.47 30.30 46.18
CA GLU A 509 61.42 29.96 44.75
C GLU A 509 60.89 28.54 44.52
N ALA A 510 61.33 27.56 45.30
CA ALA A 510 60.84 26.19 45.21
C ALA A 510 59.33 26.10 45.52
N ILE A 511 58.86 26.81 46.55
CA ILE A 511 57.44 26.88 46.92
C ILE A 511 56.62 27.54 45.83
N ARG A 512 57.11 28.65 45.24
CA ARG A 512 56.46 29.27 44.08
C ARG A 512 56.38 28.31 42.89
N GLY A 513 57.40 27.50 42.66
CA GLY A 513 57.38 26.41 41.67
C GLY A 513 56.27 25.39 41.93
N ILE A 514 56.09 24.97 43.19
CA ILE A 514 55.00 24.06 43.60
C ILE A 514 53.62 24.71 43.40
N GLN A 515 53.45 25.97 43.76
CA GLN A 515 52.20 26.71 43.58
C GLN A 515 51.81 26.79 42.09
N LEU A 516 52.75 27.19 41.22
CA LEU A 516 52.54 27.25 39.78
C LEU A 516 52.24 25.86 39.18
N GLY A 517 52.97 24.83 39.61
CA GLY A 517 52.74 23.45 39.18
C GLY A 517 51.37 22.93 39.57
N THR A 518 50.94 23.23 40.80
CA THR A 518 49.62 22.88 41.33
C THR A 518 48.50 23.57 40.53
N GLN A 519 48.61 24.88 40.30
CA GLN A 519 47.63 25.65 39.52
C GLN A 519 47.48 25.10 38.10
N LYS A 520 48.60 24.75 37.45
CA LYS A 520 48.61 24.12 36.13
C LYS A 520 47.93 22.75 36.15
N ASN A 521 48.19 21.93 37.17
CA ASN A 521 47.56 20.62 37.31
C ASN A 521 46.04 20.72 37.51
N ILE A 522 45.55 21.69 38.29
CA ILE A 522 44.11 21.94 38.43
C ILE A 522 43.48 22.23 37.06
N SER A 523 44.09 23.11 36.26
CA SER A 523 43.60 23.44 34.91
C SER A 523 43.58 22.22 33.96
N ASN A 524 44.62 21.37 34.03
CA ASN A 524 44.67 20.12 33.25
C ASN A 524 43.57 19.14 33.67
N VAL A 525 43.30 19.03 34.98
CA VAL A 525 42.23 18.17 35.51
C VAL A 525 40.86 18.69 35.08
N GLU A 526 40.62 20.01 35.13
CA GLU A 526 39.36 20.61 34.64
C GLU A 526 39.12 20.34 33.15
N THR A 527 40.18 20.46 32.34
CA THR A 527 40.13 20.11 30.91
C THR A 527 39.80 18.63 30.72
N SER A 528 40.38 17.75 31.54
CA SER A 528 40.13 16.31 31.49
C SER A 528 38.68 15.98 31.88
N VAL A 529 38.14 16.62 32.91
CA VAL A 529 36.72 16.44 33.31
C VAL A 529 35.77 16.87 32.19
N LYS A 530 36.07 17.96 31.47
CA LYS A 530 35.28 18.38 30.32
C LYS A 530 35.33 17.35 29.19
N ALA A 531 36.52 16.87 28.83
CA ALA A 531 36.69 15.86 27.79
C ALA A 531 35.99 14.54 28.15
N ILE A 532 36.05 14.12 29.41
CA ILE A 532 35.34 12.95 29.92
C ILE A 532 33.82 13.11 29.74
N ALA A 533 33.25 14.27 30.08
CA ALA A 533 31.83 14.52 29.90
C ALA A 533 31.39 14.40 28.42
N GLU A 534 32.17 14.94 27.49
CA GLU A 534 31.93 14.81 26.05
C GLU A 534 31.99 13.34 25.58
N VAL A 535 32.93 12.55 26.11
CA VAL A 535 33.03 11.11 25.80
C VAL A 535 31.84 10.34 26.35
N THR A 536 31.40 10.62 27.58
CA THR A 536 30.21 9.98 28.18
C THR A 536 28.96 10.27 27.37
N GLU A 537 28.77 11.51 26.91
CA GLU A 537 27.64 11.88 26.06
C GLU A 537 27.64 11.10 24.74
N ARG A 538 28.78 11.05 24.04
CA ARG A 538 28.92 10.31 22.78
C ARG A 538 28.74 8.80 22.94
N ALA A 539 29.24 8.23 24.03
CA ALA A 539 29.03 6.83 24.37
C ALA A 539 27.54 6.56 24.63
N GLY A 540 26.86 7.43 25.36
CA GLY A 540 25.41 7.36 25.58
C GLY A 540 24.62 7.39 24.26
N MET A 541 24.95 8.32 23.35
CA MET A 541 24.33 8.38 22.01
C MET A 541 24.56 7.09 21.21
N SER A 542 25.77 6.50 21.30
CA SER A 542 26.08 5.23 20.64
C SER A 542 25.24 4.08 21.21
N GLY A 543 25.01 4.06 22.52
CA GLY A 543 24.13 3.08 23.17
C GLY A 543 22.68 3.19 22.70
N VAL A 544 22.16 4.42 22.57
CA VAL A 544 20.81 4.65 22.02
C VAL A 544 20.71 4.18 20.57
N ALA A 545 21.71 4.46 19.74
CA ALA A 545 21.73 4.01 18.35
C ALA A 545 21.75 2.47 18.23
N LEU A 546 22.46 1.77 19.12
CA LEU A 546 22.46 0.30 19.15
C LEU A 546 21.11 -0.26 19.59
N ASP A 547 20.43 0.35 20.56
CA ASP A 547 19.07 -0.02 20.96
C ASP A 547 18.05 0.18 19.82
N GLU A 548 18.20 1.25 19.04
CA GLU A 548 17.39 1.45 17.82
C GLU A 548 17.66 0.38 16.75
N ILE A 549 18.92 -0.01 16.55
CA ILE A 549 19.29 -1.11 15.63
C ILE A 549 18.62 -2.42 16.08
N VAL A 550 18.65 -2.75 17.38
CA VAL A 550 17.98 -3.95 17.91
C VAL A 550 16.50 -3.95 17.53
N LYS A 551 15.78 -2.85 17.75
CA LYS A 551 14.35 -2.73 17.40
C LYS A 551 14.09 -2.87 15.91
N LEU A 552 14.91 -2.24 15.07
CA LEU A 552 14.79 -2.34 13.61
C LEU A 552 15.01 -3.78 13.11
N VAL A 553 15.98 -4.48 13.71
CA VAL A 553 16.28 -5.87 13.37
C VAL A 553 15.15 -6.82 13.83
N GLU A 554 14.55 -6.59 14.99
CA GLU A 554 13.36 -7.33 15.44
C GLU A 554 12.20 -7.17 14.47
N GLN A 555 11.90 -5.93 14.06
CA GLN A 555 10.87 -5.65 13.05
C GLN A 555 11.17 -6.34 11.72
N ALA A 556 12.44 -6.33 11.28
CA ALA A 556 12.85 -7.02 10.06
C ALA A 556 12.66 -8.54 10.18
N SER A 557 13.00 -9.14 11.33
CA SER A 557 12.82 -10.56 11.61
C SER A 557 11.34 -10.97 11.57
N ASP A 558 10.46 -10.14 12.15
CA ASP A 558 9.01 -10.34 12.09
C ASP A 558 8.46 -10.25 10.66
N GLN A 559 8.93 -9.27 9.88
CA GLN A 559 8.54 -9.11 8.47
C GLN A 559 8.93 -10.33 7.64
N VAL A 560 10.15 -10.84 7.85
CA VAL A 560 10.67 -12.01 7.16
C VAL A 560 9.90 -13.27 7.53
N ARG A 561 9.48 -13.42 8.79
CA ARG A 561 8.60 -14.52 9.21
C ARG A 561 7.26 -14.49 8.48
N MET A 562 6.68 -13.30 8.27
CA MET A 562 5.46 -13.16 7.47
C MET A 562 5.67 -13.56 6.00
N ILE A 563 6.83 -13.25 5.42
CA ILE A 563 7.17 -13.67 4.05
C ILE A 563 7.21 -15.21 3.97
N ALA A 564 7.87 -15.87 4.92
CA ALA A 564 7.93 -17.33 4.95
C ALA A 564 6.52 -17.96 5.02
N THR A 565 5.64 -17.47 5.90
CA THR A 565 4.24 -17.93 5.97
C THR A 565 3.46 -17.65 4.67
N ALA A 566 3.66 -16.49 4.05
CA ALA A 566 3.02 -16.17 2.77
C ALA A 566 3.50 -17.09 1.64
N SER A 567 4.79 -17.45 1.62
CA SER A 567 5.35 -18.41 0.67
C SER A 567 4.80 -19.83 0.88
N GLU A 568 4.64 -20.28 2.12
CA GLU A 568 3.96 -21.57 2.41
C GLU A 568 2.52 -21.59 1.88
N GLN A 569 1.77 -20.51 2.07
CA GLN A 569 0.41 -20.38 1.54
C GLN A 569 0.41 -20.34 0.00
N GLN A 570 1.35 -19.62 -0.63
CA GLN A 570 1.50 -19.61 -2.08
C GLN A 570 1.82 -21.00 -2.63
N SER A 571 2.65 -21.78 -1.94
CA SER A 571 2.96 -23.16 -2.33
C SER A 571 1.68 -24.02 -2.36
N ALA A 572 0.85 -23.93 -1.30
CA ALA A 572 -0.42 -24.66 -1.24
C ALA A 572 -1.40 -24.23 -2.35
N THR A 573 -1.49 -22.92 -2.63
CA THR A 573 -2.33 -22.42 -3.73
C THR A 573 -1.78 -22.86 -5.09
N SER A 574 -0.46 -22.94 -5.25
CA SER A 574 0.18 -23.39 -6.49
C SER A 574 -0.13 -24.86 -6.79
N GLU A 575 -0.12 -25.72 -5.76
CA GLU A 575 -0.55 -27.12 -5.89
C GLU A 575 -2.02 -27.24 -6.33
N GLU A 576 -2.91 -26.40 -5.77
CA GLU A 576 -4.34 -26.39 -6.13
C GLU A 576 -4.56 -25.93 -7.58
N ILE A 577 -3.79 -24.94 -8.04
CA ILE A 577 -3.83 -24.49 -9.44
C ILE A 577 -3.28 -25.60 -10.36
N ASN A 578 -2.18 -26.27 -10.01
CA ASN A 578 -1.66 -27.38 -10.81
C ASN A 578 -2.69 -28.50 -10.98
N LYS A 579 -3.42 -28.83 -9.91
CA LYS A 579 -4.53 -29.78 -9.98
C LYS A 579 -5.65 -29.29 -10.90
N SER A 580 -5.99 -28.01 -10.84
CA SER A 580 -6.99 -27.42 -11.73
C SER A 580 -6.56 -27.45 -13.20
N ILE A 581 -5.27 -27.26 -13.49
CA ILE A 581 -4.70 -27.38 -14.84
C ILE A 581 -4.82 -28.82 -15.35
N GLU A 582 -4.53 -29.82 -14.50
CA GLU A 582 -4.72 -31.23 -14.83
C GLU A 582 -6.18 -31.56 -15.14
N ASP A 583 -7.13 -31.07 -14.33
CA ASP A 583 -8.57 -31.25 -14.57
C ASP A 583 -9.00 -30.63 -15.90
N VAL A 584 -8.52 -29.43 -16.23
CA VAL A 584 -8.83 -28.77 -17.50
C VAL A 584 -8.19 -29.51 -18.68
N ASP A 585 -6.97 -30.05 -18.54
CA ASP A 585 -6.33 -30.88 -19.58
C ASP A 585 -7.17 -32.13 -19.90
N VAL A 586 -7.68 -32.81 -18.87
CA VAL A 586 -8.58 -33.96 -19.02
C VAL A 586 -9.86 -33.55 -19.77
N ILE A 587 -10.48 -32.43 -19.39
CA ILE A 587 -11.69 -31.91 -20.06
C ILE A 587 -11.39 -31.56 -21.52
N SER A 588 -10.25 -30.94 -21.82
CA SER A 588 -9.84 -30.61 -23.19
C SER A 588 -9.65 -31.87 -24.04
N LYS A 589 -9.05 -32.93 -23.50
CA LYS A 589 -8.93 -34.22 -24.19
C LYS A 589 -10.30 -34.84 -24.47
N GLN A 590 -11.22 -34.83 -23.51
CA GLN A 590 -12.58 -35.31 -23.71
C GLN A 590 -13.35 -34.49 -24.75
N ALA A 591 -13.17 -33.17 -24.77
CA ALA A 591 -13.77 -32.30 -25.77
C ALA A 591 -13.23 -32.61 -27.18
N ALA A 592 -11.93 -32.86 -27.31
CA ALA A 592 -11.31 -33.25 -28.57
C ALA A 592 -11.89 -34.58 -29.10
N GLU A 593 -12.04 -35.58 -28.22
CA GLU A 593 -12.70 -36.86 -28.55
C GLU A 593 -14.16 -36.64 -28.98
N GLY A 594 -14.90 -35.77 -28.28
CA GLY A 594 -16.26 -35.40 -28.63
C GLY A 594 -16.38 -34.76 -30.02
N MET A 595 -15.42 -33.92 -30.42
CA MET A 595 -15.40 -33.33 -31.77
C MET A 595 -15.24 -34.39 -32.87
N VAL A 596 -14.42 -35.43 -32.64
CA VAL A 596 -14.27 -36.55 -33.58
C VAL A 596 -15.60 -37.28 -33.76
N HIS A 597 -16.34 -37.52 -32.66
CA HIS A 597 -17.66 -38.15 -32.75
C HIS A 597 -18.70 -37.26 -33.45
N PHE A 598 -18.66 -35.95 -33.25
CA PHE A 598 -19.54 -35.02 -33.96
C PHE A 598 -19.23 -34.96 -35.46
N GLU A 599 -17.96 -35.03 -35.84
CA GLU A 599 -17.55 -35.09 -37.25
C GLU A 599 -18.11 -36.35 -37.94
N GLU A 600 -18.02 -37.50 -37.28
CA GLU A 600 -18.56 -38.76 -37.79
C GLU A 600 -20.09 -38.72 -37.93
N ALA A 601 -20.79 -38.12 -36.95
CA ALA A 601 -22.24 -37.95 -37.00
C ALA A 601 -22.66 -36.97 -38.10
N ALA A 602 -21.94 -35.86 -38.29
CA ALA A 602 -22.19 -34.87 -39.34
C ALA A 602 -22.06 -35.50 -40.74
N LYS A 603 -21.00 -36.29 -40.94
CA LYS A 603 -20.77 -37.04 -42.18
C LYS A 603 -21.91 -38.02 -42.46
N THR A 604 -22.31 -38.78 -41.45
CA THR A 604 -23.43 -39.73 -41.56
C THR A 604 -24.73 -39.01 -41.95
N LEU A 605 -25.00 -37.83 -41.38
CA LEU A 605 -26.16 -37.02 -41.74
C LEU A 605 -26.14 -36.60 -43.21
N SER A 606 -24.98 -36.13 -43.69
CA SER A 606 -24.79 -35.75 -45.09
C SER A 606 -25.02 -36.94 -46.03
N ASP A 607 -24.49 -38.11 -45.69
CA ASP A 607 -24.70 -39.34 -46.46
C ASP A 607 -26.19 -39.72 -46.53
N GLN A 608 -26.95 -39.62 -45.43
CA GLN A 608 -28.39 -39.91 -45.45
C GLN A 608 -29.21 -38.90 -46.25
N THR A 609 -28.76 -37.65 -46.26
CA THR A 609 -29.43 -36.58 -47.02
C THR A 609 -29.34 -36.88 -48.52
N ILE A 610 -28.20 -37.39 -49.00
CA ILE A 610 -28.02 -37.86 -50.39
C ILE A 610 -28.96 -39.03 -50.72
N ILE A 611 -29.13 -39.99 -49.81
CA ILE A 611 -30.05 -41.12 -50.01
C ILE A 611 -31.50 -40.63 -50.09
N MET A 612 -31.91 -39.68 -49.24
CA MET A 612 -33.25 -39.09 -49.29
C MET A 612 -33.50 -38.34 -50.59
N THR A 613 -32.53 -37.58 -51.11
CA THR A 613 -32.67 -36.91 -52.42
C THR A 613 -32.98 -37.91 -53.53
N ASN A 614 -32.27 -39.03 -53.59
CA ASN A 614 -32.53 -40.07 -54.60
C ASN A 614 -33.95 -40.67 -54.49
N LEU A 615 -34.44 -40.90 -53.27
CA LEU A 615 -35.80 -41.41 -53.04
C LEU A 615 -36.88 -40.39 -53.44
N ILE A 616 -36.62 -39.10 -53.20
CA ILE A 616 -37.53 -38.01 -53.61
C ILE A 616 -37.62 -37.95 -55.14
N ASP A 617 -36.50 -38.12 -55.84
CA ASP A 617 -36.47 -38.18 -57.31
C ASP A 617 -37.26 -39.38 -57.85
N GLU A 618 -37.21 -40.54 -57.18
CA GLU A 618 -38.04 -41.70 -57.51
C GLU A 618 -39.54 -41.45 -57.26
N MET A 619 -39.91 -40.65 -56.25
CA MET A 619 -41.31 -40.31 -55.96
C MET A 619 -41.94 -39.34 -56.98
N LYS A 620 -41.12 -38.58 -57.70
CA LYS A 620 -41.57 -37.60 -58.71
C LYS A 620 -41.73 -38.19 -60.11
N ASN A 621 -41.08 -39.32 -60.38
CA ASN A 621 -41.11 -40.04 -61.66
C ASN A 621 -42.10 -41.21 -61.62
#